data_AF-D3A9D2-F1
#
_entry.id   AF-D3A9D2-F1
#
_cell.length_a   1.000
_cell.length_b   1.000
_cell.length_c   1.000
_cell.angle_alpha   90.00
_cell.angle_beta   90.00
_cell.angle_gamma   90.00
#
_symmetry.space_group_name_H-M   'P 1'
#
loop_
_entity.id
_entity.type
_entity.pdbx_description
1 polymer ?
#
loop_
_entity_poly.entity_id
_entity_poly.type
_entity_poly.pdbx_seq_one_letter_code
_entity_poly.pdbx_strand_id
1 'polypeptide(L)'
;MKYFHGYQKKHSFFEGWYLKHQSPDGVLALIPAYHIDRQGKPSASLQIVTNTESWVIRFSAGQFRAASSLFYVNLGTSTFSEQGIHLDIAAKEVTLTGHLSYGPFTPPGYDIMGPFCAVPFMQCRHGVLSLSHRLSGQLVLNGKKLNFDGGLGYIEKDWGSSFPSRYVWTQCTWTDKKTKAPCCVMLSVADIPFAGTHFTGSVGSVFFRGKEYRLATYKGLKILEFTARELLVSQGGLMLHVNLIKDQPLSLAAPSFGSMSRTIKESAACQVRCQFFCQEKKIFDILCHHAGFESYG
;
A
#
# COMPACT_ATOMS: atom_id res chain seq x y z
N MET A 1 -16.88 -10.08 5.01
CA MET A 1 -15.54 -10.55 5.39
C MET A 1 -14.59 -9.37 5.27
N LYS A 2 -13.73 -9.09 6.24
CA LYS A 2 -12.89 -7.87 6.25
C LYS A 2 -11.49 -8.12 5.70
N TYR A 3 -10.91 -9.29 6.00
CA TYR A 3 -9.48 -9.51 5.83
C TYR A 3 -9.08 -10.31 4.60
N PHE A 4 -9.86 -11.31 4.17
CA PHE A 4 -9.69 -12.04 2.91
C PHE A 4 -11.03 -12.25 2.19
N HIS A 5 -11.04 -12.06 0.88
CA HIS A 5 -12.21 -12.03 -0.02
C HIS A 5 -12.15 -13.10 -1.12
N GLY A 6 -11.07 -13.88 -1.20
CA GLY A 6 -10.88 -14.87 -2.27
C GLY A 6 -11.65 -16.18 -2.12
N TYR A 7 -12.16 -16.53 -0.93
CA TYR A 7 -12.77 -17.85 -0.65
C TYR A 7 -13.86 -18.30 -1.63
N GLN A 8 -14.68 -17.38 -2.12
CA GLN A 8 -15.82 -17.69 -3.01
C GLN A 8 -15.54 -17.34 -4.48
N LYS A 9 -14.33 -16.88 -4.80
CA LYS A 9 -13.97 -16.43 -6.13
C LYS A 9 -13.53 -17.62 -6.97
N LYS A 10 -13.92 -17.61 -8.25
CA LYS A 10 -13.68 -18.73 -9.18
C LYS A 10 -12.83 -18.37 -10.38
N HIS A 11 -12.71 -17.09 -10.71
CA HIS A 11 -11.93 -16.59 -11.85
C HIS A 11 -11.66 -15.09 -11.67
N SER A 12 -10.66 -14.58 -12.38
CA SER A 12 -10.36 -13.15 -12.51
C SER A 12 -10.35 -12.41 -11.17
N PHE A 13 -9.62 -12.96 -10.20
CA PHE A 13 -9.53 -12.40 -8.86
C PHE A 13 -8.07 -12.23 -8.45
N PHE A 14 -7.78 -11.13 -7.76
CA PHE A 14 -6.57 -10.97 -6.99
C PHE A 14 -6.91 -10.38 -5.61
N GLU A 15 -6.07 -10.68 -4.63
CA GLU A 15 -6.00 -9.94 -3.37
C GLU A 15 -4.55 -9.91 -2.91
N GLY A 16 -4.05 -8.72 -2.63
CA GLY A 16 -2.69 -8.49 -2.18
C GLY A 16 -2.65 -7.51 -1.02
N TRP A 17 -1.66 -7.66 -0.16
CA TRP A 17 -1.42 -6.77 0.96
C TRP A 17 -0.08 -6.09 0.75
N TYR A 18 -0.04 -4.76 0.72
CA TYR A 18 1.20 -4.00 0.64
C TYR A 18 1.67 -3.67 2.06
N LEU A 19 2.70 -4.37 2.54
CA LEU A 19 3.33 -4.12 3.83
C LEU A 19 4.64 -3.40 3.63
N LYS A 20 4.69 -2.12 3.97
CA LYS A 20 5.92 -1.32 3.87
C LYS A 20 6.54 -1.11 5.23
N HIS A 21 7.84 -1.38 5.31
CA HIS A 21 8.67 -1.20 6.48
C HIS A 21 9.75 -0.19 6.16
N GLN A 22 9.96 0.78 7.03
CA GLN A 22 11.01 1.77 6.86
C GLN A 22 11.77 2.03 8.15
N SER A 23 13.07 2.20 8.01
CA SER A 23 14.00 2.57 9.07
C SER A 23 15.12 3.45 8.49
N PRO A 24 16.09 3.92 9.30
CA PRO A 24 17.30 4.56 8.77
C PRO A 24 18.11 3.67 7.81
N ASP A 25 18.01 2.35 7.94
CA ASP A 25 18.73 1.37 7.09
C ASP A 25 18.09 1.22 5.69
N GLY A 26 16.85 1.69 5.52
CA GLY A 26 16.16 1.71 4.23
C GLY A 26 14.69 1.34 4.31
N VAL A 27 14.16 0.90 3.17
CA VAL A 27 12.77 0.49 2.96
C VAL A 27 12.73 -0.97 2.49
N LEU A 28 11.75 -1.70 3.01
CA LEU A 28 11.36 -3.02 2.52
C LEU A 28 9.82 -3.07 2.42
N ALA A 29 9.31 -3.18 1.19
CA ALA A 29 7.93 -3.50 0.93
C ALA A 29 7.79 -5.00 0.60
N LEU A 30 6.80 -5.64 1.21
CA LEU A 30 6.46 -7.04 1.01
C LEU A 30 5.01 -7.12 0.58
N ILE A 31 4.76 -7.79 -0.55
CA ILE A 31 3.44 -7.88 -1.15
C ILE A 31 3.06 -9.36 -1.33
N PRO A 32 2.65 -10.07 -0.26
CA PRO A 32 2.01 -11.36 -0.41
C PRO A 32 0.68 -11.17 -1.15
N ALA A 33 0.39 -12.05 -2.11
CA ALA A 33 -0.83 -11.97 -2.89
C ALA A 33 -1.34 -13.34 -3.32
N TYR A 34 -2.66 -13.44 -3.46
CA TYR A 34 -3.38 -14.58 -3.98
C TYR A 34 -4.14 -14.19 -5.25
N HIS A 35 -4.11 -15.09 -6.22
CA HIS A 35 -4.56 -14.84 -7.59
C HIS A 35 -5.39 -16.01 -8.09
N ILE A 36 -6.40 -15.71 -8.90
CA ILE A 36 -7.14 -16.67 -9.71
C ILE A 36 -7.24 -16.08 -11.10
N ASP A 37 -6.63 -16.73 -12.09
CA ASP A 37 -6.65 -16.26 -13.47
C ASP A 37 -8.04 -16.39 -14.12
N ARG A 38 -8.15 -15.98 -15.39
CA ARG A 38 -9.39 -16.07 -16.17
C ARG A 38 -9.89 -17.51 -16.35
N GLN A 39 -9.00 -18.50 -16.36
CA GLN A 39 -9.32 -19.91 -16.51
C GLN A 39 -9.69 -20.57 -15.17
N GLY A 40 -9.61 -19.81 -14.07
CA GLY A 40 -9.92 -20.30 -12.73
C GLY A 40 -8.75 -21.00 -12.05
N LYS A 41 -7.52 -20.88 -12.57
CA LYS A 41 -6.32 -21.48 -11.97
C LYS A 41 -5.80 -20.59 -10.84
N PRO A 42 -5.80 -21.08 -9.59
CA PRO A 42 -5.30 -20.29 -8.47
C PRO A 42 -3.78 -20.35 -8.38
N SER A 43 -3.18 -19.26 -7.92
CA SER A 43 -1.75 -19.17 -7.60
C SER A 43 -1.49 -18.14 -6.52
N ALA A 44 -0.29 -18.09 -5.99
CA ALA A 44 0.12 -17.07 -5.03
C ALA A 44 1.51 -16.52 -5.36
N SER A 45 1.84 -15.37 -4.81
CA SER A 45 3.14 -14.74 -5.00
C SER A 45 3.56 -13.90 -3.81
N LEU A 46 4.86 -13.65 -3.70
CA LEU A 46 5.43 -12.61 -2.86
C LEU A 46 6.25 -11.67 -3.74
N GLN A 47 5.88 -10.39 -3.77
CA GLN A 47 6.79 -9.36 -4.27
C GLN A 47 7.61 -8.81 -3.11
N ILE A 48 8.91 -8.66 -3.30
CA ILE A 48 9.86 -8.09 -2.35
C ILE A 48 10.46 -6.86 -3.03
N VAL A 49 10.35 -5.69 -2.40
CA VAL A 49 10.81 -4.42 -2.99
C VAL A 49 11.65 -3.69 -1.96
N THR A 50 12.86 -3.29 -2.35
CA THR A 50 13.75 -2.45 -1.54
C THR A 50 13.85 -1.06 -2.16
N ASN A 51 14.78 -0.25 -1.66
CA ASN A 51 15.13 1.01 -2.31
C ASN A 51 15.60 0.79 -3.77
N THR A 52 16.30 -0.31 -4.07
CA THR A 52 17.06 -0.46 -5.32
C THR A 52 16.74 -1.72 -6.11
N GLU A 53 16.08 -2.69 -5.49
CA GLU A 53 15.89 -4.01 -6.07
C GLU A 53 14.46 -4.50 -5.84
N SER A 54 13.98 -5.35 -6.76
CA SER A 54 12.65 -5.95 -6.68
C SER A 54 12.70 -7.39 -7.17
N TRP A 55 12.03 -8.29 -6.44
CA TRP A 55 11.90 -9.70 -6.80
C TRP A 55 10.44 -10.14 -6.73
N VAL A 56 10.08 -11.11 -7.58
CA VAL A 56 8.78 -11.78 -7.54
C VAL A 56 8.98 -13.27 -7.38
N ILE A 57 8.48 -13.82 -6.29
CA ILE A 57 8.55 -15.24 -5.99
C ILE A 57 7.16 -15.83 -6.19
N ARG A 58 7.08 -16.89 -6.99
CA ARG A 58 5.82 -17.59 -7.26
C ARG A 58 5.64 -18.76 -6.30
N PHE A 59 4.41 -18.96 -5.87
CA PHE A 59 3.98 -20.05 -5.00
C PHE A 59 2.78 -20.76 -5.61
N SER A 60 2.65 -22.04 -5.29
CA SER A 60 1.39 -22.75 -5.58
C SER A 60 0.28 -22.25 -4.65
N ALA A 61 -0.97 -22.37 -5.09
CA ALA A 61 -2.12 -21.99 -4.27
C ALA A 61 -2.18 -22.77 -2.94
N GLY A 62 -1.69 -24.02 -2.90
CA GLY A 62 -1.68 -24.86 -1.69
C GLY A 62 -0.73 -24.35 -0.60
N GLN A 63 0.21 -23.47 -0.95
CA GLN A 63 1.13 -22.82 -0.02
C GLN A 63 0.57 -21.51 0.54
N PHE A 64 -0.61 -21.07 0.10
CA PHE A 64 -1.24 -19.84 0.55
C PHE A 64 -2.40 -20.15 1.51
N ARG A 65 -2.44 -19.42 2.63
CA ARG A 65 -3.60 -19.40 3.54
C ARG A 65 -3.79 -17.99 4.04
N ALA A 66 -5.03 -17.54 4.18
CA ALA A 66 -5.35 -16.26 4.81
C ALA A 66 -6.55 -16.42 5.73
N ALA A 67 -6.62 -15.63 6.80
CA ALA A 67 -7.77 -15.60 7.69
C ALA A 67 -8.83 -14.60 7.20
N SER A 68 -10.11 -14.90 7.45
CA SER A 68 -11.22 -13.98 7.15
C SER A 68 -11.54 -13.01 8.30
N SER A 69 -11.17 -13.36 9.53
CA SER A 69 -11.55 -12.68 10.78
C SER A 69 -10.49 -11.73 11.35
N LEU A 70 -9.23 -11.88 10.95
CA LEU A 70 -8.11 -11.03 11.34
C LEU A 70 -7.10 -10.91 10.20
N PHE A 71 -6.19 -9.93 10.26
CA PHE A 71 -5.10 -9.87 9.29
C PHE A 71 -4.07 -10.98 9.60
N TYR A 72 -4.16 -12.05 8.81
CA TYR A 72 -3.20 -13.15 8.80
C TYR A 72 -3.08 -13.71 7.40
N VAL A 73 -1.85 -13.79 6.89
CA VAL A 73 -1.48 -14.42 5.62
C VAL A 73 -0.30 -15.34 5.88
N ASN A 74 -0.39 -16.58 5.44
CA ASN A 74 0.70 -17.54 5.41
C ASN A 74 1.01 -17.88 3.96
N LEU A 75 2.29 -17.86 3.62
CA LEU A 75 2.80 -18.15 2.29
C LEU A 75 4.06 -19.02 2.42
N GLY A 76 3.91 -20.32 2.17
CA GLY A 76 4.95 -21.29 2.49
C GLY A 76 5.23 -21.32 4.00
N THR A 77 6.50 -21.14 4.38
CA THR A 77 6.94 -21.05 5.78
C THR A 77 6.87 -19.62 6.34
N SER A 78 6.62 -18.61 5.49
CA SER A 78 6.52 -17.22 5.90
C SER A 78 5.11 -16.86 6.39
N THR A 79 5.02 -15.93 7.34
CA THR A 79 3.75 -15.45 7.91
C THR A 79 3.74 -13.93 8.02
N PHE A 80 2.56 -13.36 7.82
CA PHE A 80 2.27 -11.92 7.89
C PHE A 80 1.02 -11.74 8.73
N SER A 81 1.09 -10.92 9.78
CA SER A 81 0.01 -10.80 10.77
C SER A 81 -0.05 -9.41 11.39
N GLU A 82 -1.08 -9.17 12.21
CA GLU A 82 -1.19 -7.95 13.02
C GLU A 82 -0.05 -7.80 14.04
N GLN A 83 0.55 -8.91 14.47
CA GLN A 83 1.61 -8.93 15.47
C GLN A 83 3.01 -8.77 14.85
N GLY A 84 3.14 -8.92 13.53
CA GLY A 84 4.45 -8.95 12.89
C GLY A 84 4.52 -9.84 11.66
N ILE A 85 5.75 -10.00 11.18
CA ILE A 85 6.11 -10.92 10.11
C ILE A 85 7.19 -11.88 10.58
N HIS A 86 7.10 -13.11 10.08
CA HIS A 86 8.20 -14.08 10.11
C HIS A 86 8.49 -14.48 8.67
N LEU A 87 9.73 -14.34 8.25
CA LEU A 87 10.16 -14.61 6.88
C LEU A 87 11.18 -15.73 6.88
N ASP A 88 10.98 -16.65 5.95
CA ASP A 88 11.88 -17.75 5.64
C ASP A 88 11.81 -18.02 4.14
N ILE A 89 12.57 -17.23 3.39
CA ILE A 89 12.59 -17.25 1.93
C ILE A 89 13.98 -17.64 1.46
N ALA A 90 14.04 -18.73 0.70
CA ALA A 90 15.24 -19.18 -0.01
C ALA A 90 14.89 -19.45 -1.48
N ALA A 91 14.95 -18.40 -2.31
CA ALA A 91 14.79 -18.48 -3.75
C ALA A 91 16.14 -18.29 -4.46
N LYS A 92 16.20 -18.67 -5.75
CA LYS A 92 17.45 -18.65 -6.55
C LYS A 92 18.16 -17.27 -6.54
N GLU A 93 17.38 -16.19 -6.56
CA GLU A 93 17.89 -14.81 -6.72
C GLU A 93 17.73 -13.97 -5.44
N VAL A 94 17.06 -14.50 -4.42
CA VAL A 94 16.80 -13.77 -3.18
C VAL A 94 16.66 -14.69 -1.98
N THR A 95 17.39 -14.39 -0.92
CA THR A 95 17.17 -14.95 0.41
C THR A 95 16.69 -13.86 1.35
N LEU A 96 15.64 -14.13 2.11
CA LEU A 96 15.08 -13.19 3.07
C LEU A 96 14.59 -13.94 4.30
N THR A 97 15.29 -13.76 5.42
CA THR A 97 14.98 -14.46 6.67
C THR A 97 14.90 -13.50 7.85
N GLY A 98 14.17 -13.88 8.89
CA GLY A 98 14.12 -13.15 10.15
C GLY A 98 12.70 -12.88 10.62
N HIS A 99 12.56 -11.92 11.54
CA HIS A 99 11.26 -11.55 12.09
C HIS A 99 11.21 -10.06 12.40
N LEU A 100 10.03 -9.46 12.21
CA LEU A 100 9.70 -8.14 12.73
C LEU A 100 8.45 -8.25 13.58
N SER A 101 8.49 -7.66 14.76
CA SER A 101 7.34 -7.45 15.63
C SER A 101 6.72 -6.09 15.34
N TYR A 102 5.40 -6.05 15.32
CA TYR A 102 4.64 -4.81 15.14
C TYR A 102 4.09 -4.31 16.46
N GLY A 103 4.23 -3.00 16.68
CA GLY A 103 3.41 -2.30 17.67
C GLY A 103 1.95 -2.19 17.22
N PRO A 104 1.07 -1.62 18.06
CA PRO A 104 -0.33 -1.47 17.72
C PRO A 104 -0.54 -0.75 16.39
N PHE A 105 -1.44 -1.29 15.57
CA PHE A 105 -1.85 -0.65 14.33
C PHE A 105 -2.61 0.64 14.62
N THR A 106 -2.41 1.64 13.76
CA THR A 106 -3.26 2.82 13.68
C THR A 106 -4.20 2.66 12.49
N PRO A 107 -5.35 1.97 12.64
CA PRO A 107 -6.30 1.85 11.55
C PRO A 107 -6.94 3.22 11.23
N PRO A 108 -7.40 3.45 9.99
CA PRO A 108 -8.28 4.58 9.71
C PRO A 108 -9.56 4.47 10.54
N GLY A 109 -10.19 5.60 10.88
CA GLY A 109 -11.39 5.65 11.72
C GLY A 109 -12.61 4.94 11.12
N TYR A 110 -12.60 4.70 9.81
CA TYR A 110 -13.55 3.86 9.08
C TYR A 110 -12.96 3.46 7.72
N ASP A 111 -13.63 2.56 7.00
CA ASP A 111 -13.20 2.06 5.68
C ASP A 111 -12.73 3.19 4.76
N ILE A 112 -11.55 3.04 4.14
CA ILE A 112 -10.93 4.08 3.31
C ILE A 112 -11.83 4.49 2.13
N MET A 113 -12.54 3.52 1.56
CA MET A 113 -13.48 3.70 0.46
C MET A 113 -14.83 4.28 0.91
N GLY A 114 -15.11 4.33 2.20
CA GLY A 114 -16.39 4.81 2.73
C GLY A 114 -17.58 4.13 2.03
N PRO A 115 -18.58 4.86 1.51
CA PRO A 115 -19.74 4.26 0.86
C PRO A 115 -19.39 3.46 -0.41
N PHE A 116 -18.24 3.73 -1.05
CA PHE A 116 -17.82 2.97 -2.25
C PHE A 116 -17.47 1.51 -1.93
N CYS A 117 -17.27 1.14 -0.66
CA CYS A 117 -17.10 -0.26 -0.27
C CYS A 117 -18.35 -1.10 -0.61
N ALA A 118 -19.54 -0.50 -0.68
CA ALA A 118 -20.80 -1.17 -1.01
C ALA A 118 -21.11 -1.22 -2.51
N VAL A 119 -20.39 -0.47 -3.36
CA VAL A 119 -20.66 -0.42 -4.80
C VAL A 119 -20.32 -1.77 -5.44
N PRO A 120 -21.24 -2.44 -6.14
CA PRO A 120 -20.99 -3.73 -6.77
C PRO A 120 -20.06 -3.60 -7.98
N PHE A 121 -19.44 -4.71 -8.37
CA PHE A 121 -18.63 -4.85 -9.61
C PHE A 121 -17.43 -3.91 -9.77
N MET A 122 -16.98 -3.26 -8.69
CA MET A 122 -15.76 -2.45 -8.76
C MET A 122 -14.54 -3.32 -9.09
N GLN A 123 -13.77 -2.90 -10.10
CA GLN A 123 -12.61 -3.64 -10.62
C GLN A 123 -11.49 -3.80 -9.59
N CYS A 124 -11.29 -2.81 -8.74
CA CYS A 124 -10.30 -2.79 -7.67
C CYS A 124 -10.92 -2.11 -6.45
N ARG A 125 -10.79 -2.75 -5.30
CA ARG A 125 -11.17 -2.23 -3.99
C ARG A 125 -9.92 -2.05 -3.17
N HIS A 126 -9.95 -1.03 -2.34
CA HIS A 126 -8.81 -0.57 -1.55
C HIS A 126 -9.14 -0.63 -0.06
N GLY A 127 -8.17 -0.97 0.78
CA GLY A 127 -8.34 -1.01 2.22
C GLY A 127 -7.03 -0.66 2.92
N VAL A 128 -7.09 0.19 3.94
CA VAL A 128 -5.92 0.49 4.78
C VAL A 128 -6.08 -0.19 6.13
N LEU A 129 -5.14 -1.06 6.48
CA LEU A 129 -5.12 -1.80 7.73
C LEU A 129 -4.41 -0.98 8.82
N SER A 130 -3.35 -0.27 8.46
CA SER A 130 -2.57 0.54 9.37
C SER A 130 -1.95 1.73 8.66
N LEU A 131 -2.38 2.94 9.02
CA LEU A 131 -1.74 4.21 8.62
C LEU A 131 -0.33 4.32 9.20
N SER A 132 -0.10 3.78 10.40
CA SER A 132 1.25 3.61 10.95
C SER A 132 1.29 2.64 12.13
N HIS A 133 2.40 1.94 12.30
CA HIS A 133 2.75 1.21 13.52
C HIS A 133 4.28 1.22 13.72
N ARG A 134 4.74 0.94 14.94
CA ARG A 134 6.17 0.82 15.26
C ARG A 134 6.69 -0.56 14.89
N LEU A 135 7.97 -0.62 14.54
CA LEU A 135 8.68 -1.85 14.21
C LEU A 135 9.75 -2.15 15.25
N SER A 136 9.97 -3.44 15.50
CA SER A 136 11.15 -3.96 16.22
C SER A 136 11.58 -5.28 15.61
N GLY A 137 12.88 -5.54 15.59
CA GLY A 137 13.46 -6.72 14.98
C GLY A 137 14.28 -6.41 13.73
N GLN A 138 14.78 -7.47 13.13
CA GLN A 138 15.79 -7.44 12.09
C GLN A 138 15.51 -8.51 11.05
N LEU A 139 15.88 -8.21 9.81
CA LEU A 139 15.81 -9.14 8.69
C LEU A 139 17.20 -9.29 8.08
N VAL A 140 17.42 -10.40 7.39
CA VAL A 140 18.62 -10.67 6.62
C VAL A 140 18.21 -10.88 5.17
N LEU A 141 18.56 -9.92 4.30
CA LEU A 141 18.30 -9.95 2.86
C LEU A 141 19.61 -10.21 2.13
N ASN A 142 19.72 -11.33 1.40
CA ASN A 142 20.94 -11.70 0.66
C ASN A 142 22.22 -11.64 1.52
N GLY A 143 22.11 -12.08 2.78
CA GLY A 143 23.20 -12.02 3.76
C GLY A 143 23.41 -10.64 4.41
N LYS A 144 22.80 -9.56 3.89
CA LYS A 144 22.86 -8.23 4.49
C LYS A 144 21.80 -8.07 5.58
N LYS A 145 22.24 -7.69 6.76
CA LYS A 145 21.36 -7.37 7.89
C LYS A 145 20.69 -6.01 7.68
N LEU A 146 19.38 -5.95 7.90
CA LEU A 146 18.55 -4.75 7.88
C LEU A 146 17.90 -4.58 9.25
N ASN A 147 18.19 -3.47 9.93
CA ASN A 147 17.60 -3.18 11.23
C ASN A 147 16.35 -2.31 11.10
N PHE A 148 15.24 -2.76 11.70
CA PHE A 148 13.98 -2.04 11.73
C PHE A 148 13.59 -1.58 13.14
N ASP A 149 14.46 -1.74 14.14
CA ASP A 149 14.22 -1.24 15.49
C ASP A 149 13.95 0.27 15.49
N GLY A 150 12.80 0.66 16.06
CA GLY A 150 12.35 2.06 16.08
C GLY A 150 11.85 2.58 14.73
N GLY A 151 11.80 1.72 13.70
CA GLY A 151 11.23 1.98 12.40
C GLY A 151 9.71 2.12 12.43
N LEU A 152 9.14 2.43 11.27
CA LEU A 152 7.70 2.59 11.08
C LEU A 152 7.21 1.68 9.96
N GLY A 153 6.03 1.11 10.14
CA GLY A 153 5.34 0.33 9.12
C GLY A 153 4.04 0.97 8.65
N TYR A 154 3.61 0.60 7.45
CA TYR A 154 2.34 0.96 6.82
C TYR A 154 1.77 -0.27 6.12
N ILE A 155 0.44 -0.49 6.22
CA ILE A 155 -0.20 -1.64 5.58
C ILE A 155 -1.51 -1.22 4.92
N GLU A 156 -1.60 -1.53 3.62
CA GLU A 156 -2.83 -1.48 2.84
C GLU A 156 -3.05 -2.80 2.10
N LYS A 157 -4.22 -2.93 1.47
CA LYS A 157 -4.58 -4.06 0.65
C LYS A 157 -5.45 -3.65 -0.51
N ASP A 158 -5.31 -4.40 -1.59
CA ASP A 158 -6.14 -4.29 -2.78
C ASP A 158 -6.73 -5.63 -3.15
N TRP A 159 -7.97 -5.63 -3.63
CA TRP A 159 -8.60 -6.83 -4.16
C TRP A 159 -9.62 -6.51 -5.24
N GLY A 160 -9.83 -7.46 -6.15
CA GLY A 160 -10.73 -7.26 -7.28
C GLY A 160 -10.31 -8.11 -8.47
N SER A 161 -10.58 -7.63 -9.68
CA SER A 161 -10.19 -8.28 -10.92
C SER A 161 -8.99 -7.63 -11.60
N SER A 162 -8.88 -6.31 -11.57
CA SER A 162 -7.83 -5.55 -12.25
C SER A 162 -7.57 -4.20 -11.58
N PHE A 163 -6.35 -3.69 -11.69
CA PHE A 163 -6.04 -2.30 -11.34
C PHE A 163 -6.66 -1.31 -12.35
N PRO A 164 -6.89 -0.05 -11.94
CA PRO A 164 -7.35 1.01 -12.83
C PRO A 164 -6.48 1.21 -14.08
N SER A 165 -7.09 1.76 -15.13
CA SER A 165 -6.42 2.11 -16.39
C SER A 165 -5.45 3.27 -16.22
N ARG A 166 -5.81 4.25 -15.37
CA ARG A 166 -4.97 5.38 -14.97
C ARG A 166 -5.12 5.65 -13.49
N TYR A 167 -4.00 5.81 -12.78
CA TYR A 167 -3.99 6.19 -11.37
C TYR A 167 -2.62 6.73 -10.93
N VAL A 168 -2.62 7.45 -9.82
CA VAL A 168 -1.42 7.82 -9.06
C VAL A 168 -1.68 7.50 -7.61
N TRP A 169 -0.74 6.82 -6.98
CA TRP A 169 -0.74 6.50 -5.55
C TRP A 169 0.53 7.03 -4.90
N THR A 170 0.39 7.53 -3.69
CA THR A 170 1.52 7.96 -2.87
C THR A 170 1.29 7.63 -1.40
N GLN A 171 2.38 7.29 -0.72
CA GLN A 171 2.36 6.95 0.70
C GLN A 171 3.65 7.45 1.37
N CYS A 172 3.53 8.19 2.45
CA CYS A 172 4.65 8.70 3.23
C CYS A 172 4.39 8.45 4.72
N THR A 173 5.34 7.83 5.42
CA THR A 173 5.32 7.76 6.90
C THR A 173 6.52 8.50 7.46
N TRP A 174 6.36 9.21 8.57
CA TRP A 174 7.47 9.85 9.29
C TRP A 174 7.17 9.99 10.78
N THR A 175 8.20 10.32 11.55
CA THR A 175 8.07 10.65 12.98
C THR A 175 8.00 12.17 13.14
N ASP A 176 6.93 12.70 13.75
CA ASP A 176 6.83 14.13 14.04
C ASP A 176 7.96 14.56 14.99
N LYS A 177 8.68 15.62 14.62
CA LYS A 177 9.89 16.05 15.33
C LYS A 177 9.61 16.47 16.78
N LYS A 178 8.41 17.00 17.07
CA LYS A 178 8.04 17.57 18.39
C LYS A 178 7.48 16.51 19.32
N THR A 179 6.50 15.74 18.85
CA THR A 179 5.73 14.77 19.63
C THR A 179 6.31 13.36 19.60
N LYS A 180 7.23 13.08 18.66
CA LYS A 180 7.76 11.73 18.37
C LYS A 180 6.69 10.70 17.99
N ALA A 181 5.48 11.18 17.69
CA ALA A 181 4.39 10.35 17.21
C ALA A 181 4.55 10.03 15.72
N PRO A 182 4.19 8.81 15.27
CA PRO A 182 4.12 8.50 13.86
C PRO A 182 3.07 9.35 13.14
N CYS A 183 3.36 9.71 11.90
CA CYS A 183 2.49 10.45 10.99
C CYS A 183 2.49 9.76 9.63
N CYS A 184 1.38 9.89 8.91
CA CYS A 184 1.22 9.27 7.59
C CYS A 184 0.48 10.21 6.65
N VAL A 185 0.86 10.19 5.38
CA VAL A 185 0.05 10.67 4.26
C VAL A 185 -0.12 9.48 3.33
N MET A 186 -1.35 9.17 2.96
CA MET A 186 -1.64 8.29 1.83
C MET A 186 -2.68 8.98 0.96
N LEU A 187 -2.47 8.95 -0.35
CA LEU A 187 -3.41 9.48 -1.33
C LEU A 187 -3.37 8.62 -2.59
N SER A 188 -4.55 8.23 -3.05
CA SER A 188 -4.77 7.59 -4.34
C SER A 188 -5.76 8.41 -5.15
N VAL A 189 -5.44 8.64 -6.42
CA VAL A 189 -6.33 9.25 -7.42
C VAL A 189 -6.37 8.30 -8.61
N ALA A 190 -7.56 7.88 -9.03
CA ALA A 190 -7.72 6.87 -10.08
C ALA A 190 -8.92 7.17 -10.98
N ASP A 191 -8.80 6.78 -12.25
CA ASP A 191 -9.93 6.68 -13.18
C ASP A 191 -10.71 5.39 -12.89
N ILE A 192 -11.98 5.53 -12.52
CA ILE A 192 -12.83 4.42 -12.07
C ILE A 192 -13.99 4.23 -13.05
N PRO A 193 -14.16 3.04 -13.63
CA PRO A 193 -15.34 2.70 -14.41
C PRO A 193 -16.55 2.60 -13.47
N PHE A 194 -17.63 3.28 -13.82
CA PHE A 194 -18.86 3.31 -13.02
C PHE A 194 -20.08 3.41 -13.95
N ALA A 195 -20.97 2.42 -13.87
CA ALA A 195 -22.26 2.40 -14.60
C ALA A 195 -22.17 2.70 -16.12
N GLY A 196 -21.12 2.19 -16.79
CA GLY A 196 -20.91 2.40 -18.23
C GLY A 196 -20.21 3.72 -18.59
N THR A 197 -19.90 4.56 -17.60
CA THR A 197 -19.08 5.76 -17.73
C THR A 197 -17.79 5.64 -16.91
N HIS A 198 -17.01 6.71 -16.84
CA HIS A 198 -15.82 6.81 -16.01
C HIS A 198 -15.89 8.05 -15.13
N PHE A 199 -15.32 7.99 -13.93
CA PHE A 199 -15.07 9.17 -13.11
C PHE A 199 -13.70 9.09 -12.44
N THR A 200 -13.05 10.24 -12.27
CA THR A 200 -11.81 10.32 -11.49
C THR A 200 -12.16 10.41 -10.01
N GLY A 201 -11.87 9.35 -9.28
CA GLY A 201 -12.07 9.26 -7.84
C GLY A 201 -10.76 9.45 -7.07
N SER A 202 -10.88 9.83 -5.80
CA SER A 202 -9.77 9.86 -4.87
C SER A 202 -10.17 9.37 -3.49
N VAL A 203 -9.22 8.67 -2.86
CA VAL A 203 -9.27 8.27 -1.46
C VAL A 203 -7.89 8.51 -0.84
N GLY A 204 -7.84 9.00 0.38
CA GLY A 204 -6.60 9.28 1.07
C GLY A 204 -6.82 9.72 2.51
N SER A 205 -5.78 9.65 3.32
CA SER A 205 -5.79 10.09 4.70
C SER A 205 -4.47 10.77 5.06
N VAL A 206 -4.59 11.88 5.79
CA VAL A 206 -3.47 12.49 6.50
C VAL A 206 -3.62 12.17 7.98
N PHE A 207 -2.73 11.36 8.54
CA PHE A 207 -2.64 11.10 9.97
C PHE A 207 -1.52 11.95 10.56
N PHE A 208 -1.88 12.93 11.39
CA PHE A 208 -0.92 13.86 11.98
C PHE A 208 -1.28 14.12 13.43
N ARG A 209 -0.34 13.83 14.35
CA ARG A 209 -0.48 14.05 15.80
C ARG A 209 -1.75 13.46 16.40
N GLY A 210 -2.04 12.20 16.08
CA GLY A 210 -3.21 11.49 16.60
C GLY A 210 -4.54 11.81 15.92
N LYS A 211 -4.55 12.71 14.93
CA LYS A 211 -5.75 13.07 14.18
C LYS A 211 -5.65 12.59 12.73
N GLU A 212 -6.68 11.89 12.28
CA GLU A 212 -6.89 11.58 10.86
C GLU A 212 -7.71 12.69 10.20
N TYR A 213 -7.24 13.13 9.04
CA TYR A 213 -7.97 13.97 8.10
C TYR A 213 -8.27 13.13 6.86
N ARG A 214 -9.53 12.70 6.73
CA ARG A 214 -9.98 11.93 5.56
C ARG A 214 -10.13 12.85 4.35
N LEU A 215 -9.52 12.46 3.23
CA LEU A 215 -9.58 13.11 1.93
C LEU A 215 -10.23 12.12 0.94
N ALA A 216 -11.48 12.36 0.54
CA ALA A 216 -12.15 11.43 -0.36
C ALA A 216 -13.24 12.10 -1.21
N THR A 217 -13.42 11.61 -2.45
CA THR A 217 -14.46 12.12 -3.37
C THR A 217 -15.85 12.09 -2.74
N TYR A 218 -16.19 11.05 -1.97
CA TYR A 218 -17.48 10.95 -1.26
C TYR A 218 -17.66 11.96 -0.12
N LYS A 219 -16.65 12.76 0.21
CA LYS A 219 -16.72 13.89 1.15
C LYS A 219 -16.61 15.25 0.46
N GLY A 220 -16.78 15.29 -0.87
CA GLY A 220 -16.70 16.53 -1.65
C GLY A 220 -15.27 16.96 -1.98
N LEU A 221 -14.31 16.02 -2.01
CA LEU A 221 -12.96 16.30 -2.47
C LEU A 221 -12.95 16.67 -3.96
N LYS A 222 -12.23 17.73 -4.29
CA LYS A 222 -11.93 18.18 -5.64
C LYS A 222 -10.47 17.88 -5.97
N ILE A 223 -10.25 17.30 -7.14
CA ILE A 223 -8.91 17.07 -7.69
C ILE A 223 -8.58 18.30 -8.52
N LEU A 224 -7.55 19.03 -8.11
CA LEU A 224 -7.08 20.24 -8.78
C LEU A 224 -5.93 19.92 -9.73
N GLU A 225 -5.03 19.00 -9.34
CA GLU A 225 -3.97 18.48 -10.20
C GLU A 225 -3.88 16.96 -10.11
N PHE A 226 -3.66 16.32 -11.27
CA PHE A 226 -3.53 14.87 -11.41
C PHE A 226 -2.58 14.51 -12.55
N THR A 227 -1.28 14.54 -12.26
CA THR A 227 -0.21 14.21 -13.21
C THR A 227 0.65 13.07 -12.67
N ALA A 228 1.54 12.53 -13.49
CA ALA A 228 2.46 11.47 -13.08
C ALA A 228 3.45 11.87 -11.98
N ARG A 229 3.52 13.16 -11.61
CA ARG A 229 4.46 13.68 -10.61
C ARG A 229 3.81 14.56 -9.55
N GLU A 230 2.53 14.88 -9.69
CA GLU A 230 1.86 15.87 -8.88
C GLU A 230 0.40 15.52 -8.62
N LEU A 231 0.02 15.59 -7.34
CA LEU A 231 -1.36 15.52 -6.88
C LEU A 231 -1.66 16.76 -6.05
N LEU A 232 -2.69 17.49 -6.43
CA LEU A 232 -3.24 18.58 -5.63
C LEU A 232 -4.73 18.33 -5.43
N VAL A 233 -5.15 18.20 -4.17
CA VAL A 233 -6.54 17.95 -3.81
C VAL A 233 -7.02 18.95 -2.77
N SER A 234 -8.30 19.32 -2.85
CA SER A 234 -8.96 20.23 -1.92
C SER A 234 -10.26 19.62 -1.42
N GLN A 235 -10.57 19.76 -0.13
CA GLN A 235 -11.81 19.28 0.46
C GLN A 235 -12.26 20.21 1.58
N GLY A 236 -13.25 21.07 1.30
CA GLY A 236 -13.65 22.14 2.22
C GLY A 236 -12.44 23.03 2.54
N GLY A 237 -12.16 23.23 3.83
CA GLY A 237 -10.98 23.98 4.28
C GLY A 237 -9.65 23.22 4.24
N LEU A 238 -9.61 21.98 3.73
CA LEU A 238 -8.39 21.18 3.64
C LEU A 238 -7.77 21.26 2.24
N MET A 239 -6.44 21.24 2.19
CA MET A 239 -5.68 21.10 0.94
C MET A 239 -4.47 20.22 1.18
N LEU A 240 -4.24 19.26 0.28
CA LEU A 240 -3.03 18.42 0.26
C LEU A 240 -2.38 18.54 -1.11
N HIS A 241 -1.11 18.91 -1.09
CA HIS A 241 -0.25 19.01 -2.26
C HIS A 241 0.90 18.03 -2.12
N VAL A 242 1.07 17.18 -3.14
CA VAL A 242 2.11 16.16 -3.21
C VAL A 242 2.89 16.33 -4.49
N ASN A 243 4.21 16.49 -4.38
CA ASN A 243 5.11 16.56 -5.53
C ASN A 243 6.20 15.51 -5.44
N LEU A 244 6.35 14.72 -6.51
CA LEU A 244 7.45 13.81 -6.72
C LEU A 244 8.71 14.59 -7.14
N ILE A 245 9.66 14.71 -6.23
CA ILE A 245 10.92 15.44 -6.43
C ILE A 245 11.93 14.57 -7.17
N LYS A 246 12.11 13.33 -6.70
CA LYS A 246 13.03 12.35 -7.29
C LYS A 246 12.38 10.97 -7.25
N ASP A 247 12.28 10.32 -8.39
CA ASP A 247 11.81 8.94 -8.51
C ASP A 247 12.95 7.93 -8.40
N GLN A 248 12.56 6.68 -8.15
CA GLN A 248 13.45 5.51 -8.16
C GLN A 248 12.64 4.27 -8.56
N PRO A 249 12.14 4.24 -9.82
CA PRO A 249 11.10 3.29 -10.20
C PRO A 249 11.67 1.87 -10.38
N LEU A 250 11.03 0.91 -9.73
CA LEU A 250 11.28 -0.52 -9.87
C LEU A 250 10.08 -1.17 -10.57
N SER A 251 10.33 -2.26 -11.28
CA SER A 251 9.27 -3.00 -11.97
C SER A 251 8.52 -3.89 -10.99
N LEU A 252 7.20 -3.74 -10.93
CA LEU A 252 6.32 -4.65 -10.18
C LEU A 252 5.33 -5.33 -11.09
N ALA A 253 4.99 -6.57 -10.73
CA ALA A 253 3.89 -7.26 -11.36
C ALA A 253 2.56 -6.73 -10.81
N ALA A 254 1.58 -6.58 -11.68
CA ALA A 254 0.27 -6.02 -11.38
C ALA A 254 -0.86 -6.84 -12.01
N PRO A 255 -2.05 -6.86 -11.38
CA PRO A 255 -3.14 -7.70 -11.83
C PRO A 255 -3.81 -7.16 -13.10
N SER A 256 -4.05 -8.06 -14.03
CA SER A 256 -4.91 -7.90 -15.20
C SER A 256 -5.78 -9.15 -15.30
N PHE A 257 -7.07 -9.01 -14.96
CA PHE A 257 -8.02 -10.12 -14.88
C PHE A 257 -7.54 -11.27 -13.99
N GLY A 258 -7.08 -10.92 -12.79
CA GLY A 258 -6.55 -11.84 -11.77
C GLY A 258 -5.17 -12.41 -12.08
N SER A 259 -4.65 -12.28 -13.30
CA SER A 259 -3.27 -12.66 -13.63
C SER A 259 -2.31 -11.51 -13.37
N MET A 260 -1.15 -11.79 -12.77
CA MET A 260 -0.07 -10.80 -12.56
C MET A 260 0.75 -10.57 -13.84
N SER A 261 0.09 -10.22 -14.94
CA SER A 261 0.68 -10.11 -16.29
C SER A 261 0.97 -8.67 -16.74
N ARG A 262 0.55 -7.66 -15.98
CA ARG A 262 0.89 -6.26 -16.24
C ARG A 262 2.16 -5.91 -15.47
N THR A 263 3.02 -5.07 -16.04
CA THR A 263 4.15 -4.48 -15.31
C THR A 263 3.85 -3.01 -15.03
N ILE A 264 3.99 -2.60 -13.77
CA ILE A 264 3.88 -1.22 -13.31
C ILE A 264 5.23 -0.74 -12.78
N LYS A 265 5.38 0.58 -12.62
CA LYS A 265 6.58 1.21 -12.06
C LYS A 265 6.23 1.83 -10.72
N GLU A 266 6.72 1.22 -9.64
CA GLU A 266 6.60 1.74 -8.28
C GLU A 266 7.97 2.19 -7.79
N SER A 267 8.04 3.36 -7.15
CA SER A 267 9.16 3.70 -6.29
C SER A 267 8.77 3.45 -4.84
N ALA A 268 9.20 2.33 -4.24
CA ALA A 268 8.95 2.03 -2.82
C ALA A 268 9.65 3.03 -1.88
N ALA A 269 10.75 3.63 -2.34
CA ALA A 269 11.49 4.68 -1.65
C ALA A 269 11.91 5.78 -2.65
N CYS A 270 11.22 6.91 -2.61
CA CYS A 270 11.50 8.09 -3.44
C CYS A 270 11.41 9.38 -2.62
N GLN A 271 11.78 10.50 -3.23
CA GLN A 271 11.67 11.82 -2.59
C GLN A 271 10.37 12.50 -3.00
N VAL A 272 9.50 12.71 -2.03
CA VAL A 272 8.20 13.36 -2.22
C VAL A 272 8.06 14.51 -1.23
N ARG A 273 7.70 15.68 -1.74
CA ARG A 273 7.31 16.81 -0.91
C ARG A 273 5.80 16.74 -0.64
N CYS A 274 5.42 16.77 0.62
CA CYS A 274 4.01 16.82 1.04
C CYS A 274 3.74 18.11 1.80
N GLN A 275 2.76 18.88 1.35
CA GLN A 275 2.28 20.09 2.02
C GLN A 275 0.80 19.94 2.34
N PHE A 276 0.45 20.13 3.61
CA PHE A 276 -0.93 19.99 4.07
C PHE A 276 -1.38 21.27 4.76
N PHE A 277 -2.57 21.74 4.40
CA PHE A 277 -3.17 22.98 4.89
C PHE A 277 -4.56 22.72 5.46
N CYS A 278 -4.92 23.48 6.50
CA CYS A 278 -6.26 23.51 7.08
C CYS A 278 -6.63 24.97 7.35
N GLN A 279 -7.71 25.46 6.72
CA GLN A 279 -8.13 26.87 6.78
C GLN A 279 -6.96 27.81 6.44
N GLU A 280 -6.32 27.58 5.29
CA GLU A 280 -5.15 28.33 4.78
C GLU A 280 -3.86 28.23 5.62
N LYS A 281 -3.95 27.74 6.86
CA LYS A 281 -2.78 27.50 7.70
C LYS A 281 -2.06 26.23 7.25
N LYS A 282 -0.77 26.37 6.93
CA LYS A 282 0.11 25.23 6.68
C LYS A 282 0.32 24.43 7.97
N ILE A 283 -0.17 23.19 7.98
CA ILE A 283 -0.05 22.27 9.11
C ILE A 283 1.32 21.61 9.10
N PHE A 284 1.80 21.20 7.93
CA PHE A 284 3.17 20.75 7.72
C PHE A 284 3.64 20.96 6.27
N ASP A 285 4.96 21.00 6.13
CA ASP A 285 5.71 20.98 4.87
C ASP A 285 6.87 20.01 5.09
N ILE A 286 6.85 18.85 4.44
CA ILE A 286 7.87 17.83 4.63
C ILE A 286 8.43 17.37 3.30
N LEU A 287 9.72 17.04 3.31
CA LEU A 287 10.35 16.22 2.28
C LEU A 287 10.52 14.82 2.86
N CYS A 288 9.76 13.86 2.36
CA CYS A 288 9.91 12.46 2.71
C CYS A 288 10.91 11.81 1.76
N HIS A 289 11.95 11.15 2.31
CA HIS A 289 12.98 10.48 1.51
C HIS A 289 12.70 9.00 1.25
N HIS A 290 11.69 8.45 1.91
CA HIS A 290 11.28 7.05 1.83
C HIS A 290 9.80 6.94 1.43
N ALA A 291 9.34 7.86 0.58
CA ALA A 291 7.96 7.84 0.10
C ALA A 291 7.74 6.69 -0.88
N GLY A 292 6.55 6.10 -0.84
CA GLY A 292 6.01 5.26 -1.90
C GLY A 292 5.38 6.18 -2.95
N PHE A 293 5.64 5.94 -4.22
CA PHE A 293 4.99 6.65 -5.30
C PHE A 293 4.85 5.74 -6.52
N GLU A 294 3.64 5.69 -7.05
CA GLU A 294 3.29 4.92 -8.24
C GLU A 294 2.44 5.77 -9.16
N SER A 295 2.76 5.77 -10.44
CA SER A 295 1.94 6.41 -11.47
C SER A 295 1.80 5.47 -12.65
N TYR A 296 0.56 5.31 -13.10
CA TYR A 296 0.24 4.53 -14.28
C TYR A 296 -0.82 5.27 -15.10
N GLY A 297 -0.65 5.31 -16.42
CA GLY A 297 -1.60 5.92 -17.36
C GLY A 297 -1.11 5.86 -18.78
#